data_AF-A0A529HHW5-F1
#
_entry.id   AF-A0A529HHW5-F1
#
_cell.length_a   1.000
_cell.length_b   1.000
_cell.length_c   1.000
_cell.angle_alpha   90.00
_cell.angle_beta   90.00
_cell.angle_gamma   90.00
#
_symmetry.space_group_name_H-M   'P 1'
#
loop_
_entity.id
_entity.type
_entity.pdbx_description
1 polymer ?
#
loop_
_entity_poly.entity_id
_entity_poly.type
_entity_poly.pdbx_seq_one_letter_code
_entity_poly.pdbx_strand_id
1 'polypeptide(L)' 'YGADCPVAVVFRASWPDERLLTGTLATIEAKLAENPIERTAIIFIGSALGAQDFGESSLYDAHYQRRFRGRDGL' A
#
# COMPACT_ATOMS: atom_id res chain seq x y z
N TYR A 1 5.11 -8.15 -13.24
CA TYR A 1 5.71 -7.44 -12.09
C TYR A 1 7.24 -7.43 -12.15
N GLY A 2 7.95 -8.54 -12.37
CA GLY A 2 9.42 -8.53 -12.55
C GLY A 2 10.18 -8.44 -11.22
N ALA A 3 11.47 -8.79 -11.23
CA ALA A 3 12.32 -8.91 -10.03
C ALA A 3 12.35 -7.62 -9.19
N ASP A 4 12.36 -6.47 -9.86
CA ASP A 4 12.45 -5.15 -9.25
C ASP A 4 11.10 -4.59 -8.76
N CYS A 5 10.00 -5.35 -8.91
CA CYS A 5 8.70 -4.88 -8.48
C CYS A 5 8.70 -4.61 -6.97
N PRO A 6 8.31 -3.41 -6.53
CA PRO A 6 8.25 -3.08 -5.11
C PRO A 6 7.25 -3.95 -4.35
N VAL A 7 7.60 -4.25 -3.10
CA VAL A 7 6.79 -5.00 -2.13
C VAL A 7 6.87 -4.30 -0.77
N ALA A 8 5.74 -4.25 -0.08
CA ALA A 8 5.66 -3.87 1.33
C ALA A 8 4.86 -4.91 2.11
N VAL A 9 5.43 -5.39 3.22
CA VAL A 9 4.78 -6.30 4.17
C VAL A 9 4.56 -5.55 5.47
N VAL A 10 3.30 -5.37 5.86
CA VAL A 10 2.89 -4.63 7.06
C VAL A 10 2.34 -5.61 8.07
N PHE A 11 3.10 -5.89 9.13
CA PHE A 11 2.69 -6.74 10.24
C PHE A 11 1.88 -5.93 11.25
N ARG A 12 0.68 -6.40 11.59
CA ARG A 12 -0.24 -5.76 12.56
C ARG A 12 -0.35 -4.25 12.37
N ALA A 13 -0.76 -3.86 11.17
CA ALA A 13 -0.98 -2.46 10.81
C ALA A 13 -1.84 -1.75 11.87
N SER A 14 -1.44 -0.54 12.23
CA SER A 14 -2.00 0.35 13.26
C SER A 14 -1.92 -0.14 14.71
N TRP A 15 -1.19 -1.22 15.01
CA TRP A 15 -0.96 -1.68 16.38
C TRP A 15 0.33 -1.06 16.94
N PRO A 16 0.52 -1.00 18.28
CA PRO A 16 1.72 -0.41 18.88
C PRO A 16 3.04 -1.08 18.44
N ASP A 17 2.96 -2.32 18.00
CA ASP A 17 4.07 -3.17 17.58
C ASP A 17 3.95 -3.57 16.10
N GLU A 18 3.41 -2.64 15.31
CA GLU A 18 3.49 -2.67 13.85
C GLU A 18 4.94 -2.82 13.38
N ARG A 19 5.15 -3.64 12.36
CA ARG A 19 6.45 -3.73 11.66
C ARG A 19 6.25 -3.62 10.16
N LEU A 20 7.06 -2.79 9.52
CA LEU A 20 7.07 -2.60 8.07
C LEU A 20 8.36 -3.17 7.46
N LEU A 21 8.22 -4.11 6.54
CA LEU A 21 9.31 -4.60 5.70
C LEU A 21 9.05 -4.19 4.26
N THR A 22 9.97 -3.42 3.67
CA THR A 22 9.91 -3.02 2.27
C THR A 22 11.04 -3.65 1.47
N GLY A 23 10.82 -3.86 0.18
CA GLY A 23 11.83 -4.41 -0.73
C GLY A 23 11.27 -4.58 -2.14
N THR A 24 11.84 -5.54 -2.85
CA THR A 24 11.38 -5.96 -4.18
C THR A 24 11.01 -7.44 -4.15
N LEU A 25 10.36 -7.94 -5.20
CA LEU A 25 10.08 -9.38 -5.33
C LEU A 25 11.37 -10.22 -5.26
N ALA A 26 12.51 -9.69 -5.69
CA ALA A 26 13.81 -10.38 -5.60
C ALA A 26 14.43 -10.40 -4.19
N THR A 27 14.00 -9.54 -3.27
CA THR A 27 14.70 -9.33 -1.98
C THR A 27 13.83 -9.59 -0.76
N ILE A 28 12.50 -9.56 -0.90
CA ILE A 28 11.58 -9.60 0.24
C ILE A 28 11.62 -10.92 1.02
N GLU A 29 11.89 -12.04 0.34
CA GLU A 29 11.99 -13.36 0.98
C GLU A 29 13.16 -13.43 1.96
N ALA A 30 14.35 -12.96 1.56
CA ALA A 30 15.52 -12.89 2.44
C ALA A 30 15.26 -12.01 3.66
N LYS A 31 14.61 -10.85 3.46
CA LYS A 31 14.24 -9.94 4.55
C LYS A 31 13.26 -10.57 5.55
N LEU A 32 12.31 -11.37 5.05
CA LEU A 32 11.37 -12.12 5.90
C LEU A 32 12.05 -13.27 6.66
N ALA A 33 13.06 -13.91 6.08
CA ALA A 33 13.83 -14.94 6.77
C ALA A 33 14.62 -14.36 7.96
N GLU A 34 15.19 -13.16 7.81
CA GLU A 34 15.88 -12.44 8.90
C GLU A 34 14.90 -11.91 9.95
N ASN A 35 13.69 -11.54 9.55
CA ASN A 35 12.67 -10.95 10.41
C ASN A 35 11.32 -11.66 10.26
N PRO A 36 11.15 -12.86 10.84
CA PRO A 36 9.95 -13.65 10.63
C PRO A 36 8.67 -12.92 11.02
N ILE A 37 7.68 -13.03 10.12
CA ILE A 37 6.30 -12.61 10.34
C ILE A 37 5.43 -13.82 9.99
N GLU A 38 4.95 -14.51 11.02
CA GLU A 38 4.20 -15.76 10.81
C GLU A 38 2.70 -15.55 10.57
N ARG A 39 2.11 -14.48 11.12
CA ARG A 39 0.66 -14.21 11.07
C ARG A 39 0.37 -12.72 11.02
N THR A 40 -0.83 -12.37 10.56
CA THR A 40 -1.38 -10.99 10.58
C THR A 40 -0.49 -9.99 9.86
N ALA A 41 -0.32 -10.21 8.56
CA ALA A 41 0.36 -9.28 7.68
C ALA A 41 -0.53 -8.89 6.50
N ILE A 42 -0.42 -7.64 6.08
CA ILE A 42 -0.97 -7.15 4.81
C ILE A 42 0.21 -7.00 3.85
N ILE A 43 0.09 -7.60 2.66
CA ILE A 43 1.15 -7.59 1.65
C ILE A 43 0.69 -6.74 0.47
N PHE A 44 1.44 -5.69 0.18
CA PHE A 44 1.25 -4.83 -0.98
C PHE A 44 2.33 -5.12 -2.01
N ILE A 45 1.95 -5.26 -3.29
CA ILE A 45 2.87 -5.51 -4.40
C ILE A 45 2.46 -4.59 -5.55
N GLY A 46 3.41 -3.81 -6.06
CA GLY A 46 3.16 -2.99 -7.25
C GLY A 46 4.04 -1.75 -7.34
N SER A 47 4.15 -1.23 -8.56
CA SER A 47 4.94 -0.02 -8.86
C SER A 47 4.46 1.23 -8.12
N ALA A 48 3.18 1.28 -7.74
CA ALA A 48 2.61 2.39 -6.98
C ALA A 48 3.29 2.63 -5.63
N LEU A 49 3.90 1.60 -5.01
CA LEU A 49 4.59 1.72 -3.72
C LEU A 49 5.87 2.58 -3.78
N GLY A 50 6.44 2.79 -4.96
CA GLY A 50 7.60 3.63 -5.18
C GLY A 50 7.33 4.86 -6.04
N ALA A 51 6.05 5.12 -6.38
CA ALA A 51 5.68 6.25 -7.19
C ALA A 51 5.83 7.56 -6.40
N GLN A 52 6.54 8.52 -6.99
CA GLN A 52 6.53 9.91 -6.54
C GLN A 52 5.56 10.71 -7.41
N ASP A 53 5.12 11.87 -6.92
CA ASP A 53 4.27 12.81 -7.65
C ASP A 53 2.95 12.21 -8.18
N PHE A 54 2.21 11.49 -7.31
CA PHE A 54 0.87 10.99 -7.64
C PHE A 54 -0.23 11.94 -7.15
N GLY A 55 -1.35 11.96 -7.87
CA GLY A 55 -2.55 12.70 -7.45
C GLY A 55 -3.29 11.97 -6.34
N GLU A 56 -3.79 12.73 -5.37
CA GLU A 56 -4.64 12.19 -4.30
C GLU A 56 -5.94 11.60 -4.85
N SER A 57 -6.44 10.58 -4.16
CA SER A 57 -7.70 9.95 -4.52
C SER A 57 -8.88 10.91 -4.34
N SER A 58 -9.68 11.12 -5.39
CA SER A 58 -10.93 11.90 -5.31
C SER A 58 -12.08 11.15 -4.61
N LEU A 59 -11.82 10.02 -3.95
CA LEU A 59 -12.85 9.19 -3.31
C LEU A 59 -13.70 9.99 -2.30
N TYR A 60 -13.08 10.89 -1.56
CA TYR A 60 -13.71 11.74 -0.54
C TYR A 60 -13.66 13.24 -0.84
N ASP A 61 -13.23 13.63 -2.03
CA ASP A 61 -13.22 15.04 -2.43
C ASP A 61 -14.68 15.55 -2.54
N ALA A 62 -15.00 16.58 -1.76
CA ALA A 62 -16.32 17.20 -1.72
C ALA A 62 -16.70 17.90 -3.04
N HIS A 63 -15.69 18.33 -3.81
CA HIS A 63 -15.87 18.97 -5.11
C HIS A 63 -15.80 17.98 -6.29
N TYR A 64 -15.46 16.72 -6.02
CA TYR A 64 -15.43 15.69 -7.06
C TYR A 64 -16.84 15.33 -7.53
N GLN A 65 -17.14 15.68 -8.77
CA GLN A 65 -18.42 15.41 -9.40
C GLN A 65 -18.50 13.93 -9.80
N ARG A 66 -19.32 13.16 -9.09
CA ARG A 66 -19.54 11.74 -9.39
C ARG A 66 -20.52 11.60 -10.55
N ARG A 67 -20.28 10.60 -11.41
CA ARG A 67 -21.12 10.31 -12.60
C ARG A 67 -22.62 10.16 -12.28
N PHE A 68 -22.97 9.63 -11.10
CA PHE A 68 -24.35 9.33 -10.70
C PHE A 68 -24.89 10.16 -9.53
N ARG A 69 -24.11 11.10 -8.99
CA ARG A 69 -24.57 12.02 -7.93
C ARG A 69 -24.23 13.45 -8.37
N GLY A 70 -25.26 14.18 -8.80
CA GLY A 70 -25.16 15.60 -9.18
C GLY A 70 -24.90 16.51 -7.98
N ARG A 71 -24.73 17.81 -8.23
CA ARG A 71 -24.44 18.82 -7.18
C ARG A 71 -25.67 19.23 -6.36
N ASP A 72 -26.84 18.69 -6.67
CA ASP A 72 -28.10 19.04 -6.02
C ASP A 72 -28.13 18.45 -4.60
N GLY A 73 -27.57 19.19 -3.64
CA GLY A 73 -27.47 18.77 -2.24
C GLY A 73 -26.37 19.44 -1.42
N LEU A 74 -25.56 20.33 -2.01
CA LEU A 74 -24.64 21.27 -1.33
C LEU A 74 -25.14 22.71 -1.50
#